data_AF-A0A928RW29-F1
#
_entry.id   AF-A0A928RW29-F1
#
_cell.length_a   1.000
_cell.length_b   1.000
_cell.length_c   1.000
_cell.angle_alpha   90.00
_cell.angle_beta   90.00
_cell.angle_gamma   90.00
#
_symmetry.space_group_name_H-M   'P 1'
#
loop_
_entity.id
_entity.type
_entity.pdbx_description
1 polymer ?
#
loop_
_entity_poly.entity_id
_entity_poly.type
_entity_poly.pdbx_seq_one_letter_code
_entity_poly.pdbx_strand_id
1 'polypeptide(L)'
;MEKNVAGQKWIVFAFDRNTNVPQTGDAANITANLRIDGGAASAVTDTNPTELEGGFYAFDLTQEETNGNLIAIIPSSSTTDIQVIGIPAAVYTRPPGFNASVAQTGDSFARLGAPAGASVSADVAAVKGETAAILEDTAEIGAAGAGLTALPWNAAWDAEVQSECTDALNAYAPATGAALATVAGYIDTEVQAILDIVSHAT
;
A
#
# COMPACT_ATOMS: atom_id res chain seq x y z
N MET A 1 -16.17 -18.01 25.50
CA MET A 1 -15.85 -17.78 26.92
C MET A 1 -14.65 -16.88 27.01
N GLU A 2 -14.64 -15.91 27.93
CA GLU A 2 -13.49 -15.07 28.23
C GLU A 2 -12.58 -15.76 29.25
N LYS A 3 -11.26 -15.61 29.11
CA LYS A 3 -10.29 -16.23 29.99
C LYS A 3 -10.22 -15.46 31.31
N ASN A 4 -10.20 -16.18 32.44
CA ASN A 4 -9.94 -15.61 33.77
C ASN A 4 -11.00 -14.57 34.19
N VAL A 5 -12.28 -14.83 33.91
CA VAL A 5 -13.41 -13.95 34.24
C VAL A 5 -14.48 -14.76 34.97
N ALA A 6 -14.82 -14.34 36.19
CA ALA A 6 -15.87 -14.96 37.00
C ALA A 6 -17.28 -14.69 36.45
N GLY A 7 -18.24 -15.53 36.85
CA GLY A 7 -19.67 -15.31 36.59
C GLY A 7 -20.11 -15.66 35.17
N GLN A 8 -19.26 -16.39 34.43
CA GLN A 8 -19.63 -16.94 33.13
C GLN A 8 -20.40 -18.24 33.33
N LYS A 9 -21.43 -18.45 32.50
CA LYS A 9 -22.26 -19.66 32.55
C LYS A 9 -21.86 -20.64 31.45
N TRP A 10 -21.87 -21.94 31.75
CA TRP A 10 -21.75 -23.00 30.75
C TRP A 10 -23.03 -23.83 30.70
N ILE A 11 -23.67 -23.84 29.53
CA ILE A 11 -24.91 -24.57 29.31
C ILE A 11 -24.61 -26.05 29.02
N VAL A 12 -25.40 -26.92 29.62
CA VAL A 12 -25.44 -28.36 29.36
C VAL A 12 -26.87 -28.77 29.01
N PHE A 13 -27.03 -29.91 28.36
CA PHE A 13 -28.33 -30.47 28.00
C PHE A 13 -28.47 -31.89 28.50
N ALA A 14 -29.54 -32.17 29.24
CA ALA A 14 -29.88 -33.48 29.76
C ALA A 14 -31.04 -34.08 28.97
N PHE A 15 -30.93 -35.35 28.61
CA PHE A 15 -31.96 -36.10 27.92
C PHE A 15 -31.92 -37.57 28.33
N ASP A 16 -33.07 -38.23 28.26
CA ASP A 16 -33.17 -39.68 28.45
C ASP A 16 -32.63 -40.40 27.20
N ARG A 17 -31.67 -41.31 27.38
CA ARG A 17 -31.02 -42.07 26.30
C ARG A 17 -31.97 -43.04 25.58
N ASN A 18 -33.05 -43.45 26.22
CA ASN A 18 -34.01 -44.39 25.68
C ASN A 18 -35.11 -43.67 24.89
N THR A 19 -35.59 -42.53 25.39
CA THR A 19 -36.72 -41.81 24.81
C THR A 19 -36.32 -40.59 23.97
N ASN A 20 -35.09 -40.10 24.11
CA ASN A 20 -34.58 -38.85 23.52
C ASN A 20 -35.41 -37.61 23.91
N VAL A 21 -36.12 -37.68 25.04
CA VAL A 21 -36.89 -36.56 25.58
C VAL A 21 -35.98 -35.73 26.48
N PRO A 22 -36.06 -34.38 26.42
CA PRO A 22 -35.35 -33.52 27.35
C PRO A 22 -35.72 -33.82 28.79
N GLN A 23 -34.72 -33.95 29.66
CA GLN A 23 -34.92 -34.25 31.07
C GLN A 23 -35.03 -32.95 31.88
N THR A 24 -36.21 -32.69 32.45
CA THR A 24 -36.47 -31.55 33.35
C THR A 24 -36.44 -31.97 34.83
N GLY A 25 -36.22 -31.03 35.75
CA GLY A 25 -36.24 -31.26 37.19
C GLY A 25 -35.07 -32.07 37.75
N ASP A 26 -33.99 -32.23 36.99
CA ASP A 26 -32.87 -33.12 37.32
C ASP A 26 -31.64 -32.38 37.88
N ALA A 27 -31.75 -31.07 38.12
CA ALA A 27 -30.65 -30.20 38.59
C ALA A 27 -29.89 -30.78 39.78
N ALA A 28 -30.60 -31.33 40.78
CA ALA A 28 -29.99 -31.90 41.99
C ALA A 28 -29.13 -33.15 41.74
N ASN A 29 -29.34 -33.83 40.61
CA ASN A 29 -28.63 -35.06 40.23
C ASN A 29 -27.52 -34.81 39.22
N ILE A 30 -27.49 -33.63 38.60
CA ILE A 30 -26.49 -33.26 37.60
C ILE A 30 -25.29 -32.62 38.29
N THR A 31 -24.10 -33.12 37.95
CA THR A 31 -22.80 -32.59 38.35
C THR A 31 -21.91 -32.46 37.12
N ALA A 32 -20.80 -31.72 37.19
CA ALA A 32 -19.83 -31.64 36.12
C ALA A 32 -18.39 -31.55 36.62
N ASN A 33 -17.46 -31.97 35.77
CA ASN A 33 -16.04 -31.65 35.90
C ASN A 33 -15.52 -30.90 34.68
N LEU A 34 -14.51 -30.06 34.88
CA LEU A 34 -13.78 -29.38 33.83
C LEU A 34 -12.46 -30.09 33.53
N ARG A 35 -12.05 -30.00 32.27
CA ARG A 35 -10.70 -30.27 31.80
C ARG A 35 -10.09 -28.96 31.34
N ILE A 36 -9.24 -28.38 32.16
CA ILE A 36 -8.55 -27.13 31.88
C ILE A 36 -7.21 -27.48 31.22
N ASP A 37 -7.03 -27.06 29.97
CA ASP A 37 -5.84 -27.30 29.15
C ASP A 37 -5.42 -28.78 29.07
N GLY A 38 -6.41 -29.68 29.02
CA GLY A 38 -6.17 -31.14 28.98
C GLY A 38 -5.75 -31.74 30.33
N GLY A 39 -5.85 -30.98 31.42
CA GLY A 39 -5.55 -31.42 32.77
C GLY A 39 -6.49 -32.49 33.32
N ALA A 40 -6.20 -32.90 34.57
CA ALA A 40 -7.03 -33.85 35.32
C ALA A 40 -8.46 -33.32 35.54
N ALA A 41 -9.37 -34.22 35.92
CA ALA A 41 -10.75 -33.84 36.24
C ALA A 41 -10.76 -32.90 37.44
N SER A 42 -11.33 -31.71 37.29
CA SER A 42 -11.63 -30.82 38.41
C SER A 42 -13.14 -30.64 38.50
N ALA A 43 -13.75 -30.90 39.65
CA ALA A 43 -15.18 -30.66 39.82
C ALA A 43 -15.50 -29.18 39.59
N VAL A 44 -16.66 -28.91 38.98
CA VAL A 44 -17.20 -27.54 38.95
C VAL A 44 -17.62 -27.16 40.37
N THR A 45 -17.31 -25.93 40.77
CA THR A 45 -17.56 -25.36 42.08
C THR A 45 -19.07 -25.20 42.32
N ASP A 46 -19.80 -24.79 41.29
CA ASP A 46 -21.25 -24.89 41.23
C ASP A 46 -21.65 -26.38 41.18
N THR A 47 -21.92 -26.95 42.37
CA THR A 47 -22.05 -28.40 42.55
C THR A 47 -23.23 -28.98 41.75
N ASN A 48 -24.29 -28.18 41.57
CA ASN A 48 -25.48 -28.55 40.82
C ASN A 48 -25.90 -27.37 39.95
N PRO A 49 -26.18 -27.58 38.65
CA PRO A 49 -26.50 -26.49 37.76
C PRO A 49 -27.90 -25.93 38.02
N THR A 50 -28.14 -24.71 37.58
CA THR A 50 -29.49 -24.11 37.55
C THR A 50 -30.26 -24.60 36.33
N GLU A 51 -31.51 -25.04 36.51
CA GLU A 51 -32.38 -25.43 35.40
C GLU A 51 -32.87 -24.20 34.59
N LEU A 52 -32.80 -24.30 33.25
CA LEU A 52 -33.22 -23.28 32.30
C LEU A 52 -34.46 -23.70 31.48
N GLU A 53 -35.13 -24.78 31.91
CA GLU A 53 -36.23 -25.46 31.23
C GLU A 53 -35.80 -26.22 29.94
N GLY A 54 -36.70 -27.06 29.42
CA GLY A 54 -36.49 -27.77 28.15
C GLY A 54 -35.27 -28.70 28.14
N GLY A 55 -34.85 -29.21 29.30
CA GLY A 55 -33.65 -30.04 29.45
C GLY A 55 -32.32 -29.29 29.46
N PHE A 56 -32.34 -27.95 29.40
CA PHE A 56 -31.14 -27.13 29.53
C PHE A 56 -30.85 -26.79 30.99
N TYR A 57 -29.57 -26.82 31.33
CA TYR A 57 -29.07 -26.46 32.64
C TYR A 57 -27.81 -25.60 32.49
N ALA A 58 -27.56 -24.68 33.42
CA ALA A 58 -26.37 -23.83 33.40
C ALA A 58 -25.57 -23.98 34.69
N PHE A 59 -24.28 -24.26 34.53
CA PHE A 59 -23.29 -24.14 35.60
C PHE A 59 -22.74 -22.73 35.67
N ASP A 60 -22.67 -22.17 36.86
CA ASP A 60 -21.90 -20.96 37.15
C ASP A 60 -20.42 -21.28 37.31
N LEU A 61 -19.57 -20.59 36.54
CA LEU A 61 -18.13 -20.77 36.60
C LEU A 61 -17.44 -19.61 37.33
N THR A 62 -16.48 -19.99 38.16
CA THR A 62 -15.57 -19.10 38.85
C THR A 62 -14.50 -18.54 37.92
N GLN A 63 -13.76 -17.54 38.41
CA GLN A 63 -12.61 -17.01 37.69
C GLN A 63 -11.53 -18.07 37.45
N GLU A 64 -11.28 -18.95 38.42
CA GLU A 64 -10.26 -20.00 38.32
C GLU A 64 -10.62 -21.05 37.26
N GLU A 65 -11.88 -21.47 37.24
CA GLU A 65 -12.39 -22.46 36.28
C GLU A 65 -12.37 -21.97 34.83
N THR A 66 -12.39 -20.65 34.63
CA THR A 66 -12.28 -20.02 33.30
C THR A 66 -10.85 -19.64 32.92
N ASN A 67 -9.84 -19.97 33.74
CA ASN A 67 -8.45 -19.59 33.54
C ASN A 67 -7.62 -20.62 32.72
N GLY A 68 -8.22 -21.25 31.72
CA GLY A 68 -7.54 -22.11 30.74
C GLY A 68 -7.54 -21.52 29.34
N ASN A 69 -6.72 -22.05 28.42
CA ASN A 69 -6.83 -21.74 26.99
C ASN A 69 -7.91 -22.59 26.31
N LEU A 70 -7.94 -23.88 26.60
CA LEU A 70 -9.00 -24.81 26.22
C LEU A 70 -9.67 -25.33 27.49
N ILE A 71 -10.97 -25.18 27.58
CA ILE A 71 -11.74 -25.77 28.66
C ILE A 71 -12.73 -26.74 28.03
N ALA A 72 -12.94 -27.89 28.67
CA ALA A 72 -14.01 -28.83 28.31
C ALA A 72 -14.85 -29.14 29.55
N ILE A 73 -16.17 -29.23 29.39
CA ILE A 73 -17.09 -29.61 30.46
C ILE A 73 -17.57 -31.04 30.23
N ILE A 74 -17.50 -31.86 31.28
CA ILE A 74 -17.94 -33.24 31.28
C ILE A 74 -19.02 -33.38 32.37
N PRO A 75 -20.30 -33.12 32.02
CA PRO A 75 -21.41 -33.28 32.95
C PRO A 75 -21.88 -34.74 33.02
N SER A 76 -22.50 -35.10 34.13
CA SER A 76 -23.14 -36.40 34.35
C SER A 76 -24.34 -36.26 35.29
N SER A 77 -25.40 -37.02 35.05
CA SER A 77 -26.52 -37.19 35.98
C SER A 77 -26.38 -38.51 36.74
N SER A 78 -26.78 -38.52 38.02
CA SER A 78 -26.96 -39.76 38.80
C SER A 78 -28.32 -40.42 38.57
N THR A 79 -29.24 -39.75 37.87
CA THR A 79 -30.55 -40.31 37.50
C THR A 79 -30.37 -41.39 36.44
N THR A 80 -31.06 -42.53 36.62
CA THR A 80 -30.99 -43.65 35.69
C THR A 80 -31.43 -43.22 34.29
N ASP A 81 -30.76 -43.75 33.26
CA ASP A 81 -31.03 -43.49 31.84
C ASP A 81 -30.77 -42.06 31.32
N ILE A 82 -30.52 -41.09 32.19
CA ILE A 82 -30.23 -39.71 31.80
C ILE A 82 -28.78 -39.54 31.35
N GLN A 83 -28.59 -38.92 30.19
CA GLN A 83 -27.30 -38.45 29.70
C GLN A 83 -27.28 -36.93 29.65
N VAL A 84 -26.14 -36.36 30.04
CA VAL A 84 -25.91 -34.91 30.00
C VAL A 84 -24.73 -34.63 29.09
N ILE A 85 -24.83 -33.60 28.24
CA ILE A 85 -23.77 -33.17 27.32
C ILE A 85 -23.50 -31.67 27.47
N GLY A 86 -22.23 -31.26 27.32
CA GLY A 86 -21.84 -29.85 27.29
C GLY A 86 -22.22 -29.17 25.97
N ILE A 87 -22.68 -27.92 26.04
CA ILE A 87 -23.04 -27.11 24.86
C ILE A 87 -22.25 -25.79 24.87
N PRO A 88 -21.19 -25.68 24.05
CA PRO A 88 -20.49 -26.76 23.37
C PRO A 88 -19.72 -27.66 24.37
N ALA A 89 -19.23 -28.81 23.94
CA ALA A 89 -18.47 -29.73 24.80
C ALA A 89 -17.12 -29.15 25.25
N ALA A 90 -16.51 -28.29 24.43
CA ALA A 90 -15.26 -27.58 24.74
C ALA A 90 -15.25 -26.18 24.10
N VAL A 91 -14.53 -25.26 24.74
CA VAL A 91 -14.40 -23.87 24.31
C VAL A 91 -12.95 -23.44 24.41
N TYR A 92 -12.42 -22.84 23.34
CA TYR A 92 -11.21 -22.02 23.43
C TYR A 92 -11.57 -20.66 24.00
N THR A 93 -10.92 -20.27 25.09
CA THR A 93 -11.16 -18.97 25.71
C THR A 93 -10.52 -17.87 24.87
N ARG A 94 -11.13 -16.68 24.90
CA ARG A 94 -10.54 -15.44 24.36
C ARG A 94 -10.08 -14.55 25.50
N PRO A 95 -9.10 -13.65 25.30
CA PRO A 95 -8.76 -12.66 26.30
C PRO A 95 -9.99 -11.83 26.73
N PRO A 96 -10.06 -11.41 28.00
CA PRO A 96 -11.14 -10.54 28.47
C PRO A 96 -11.18 -9.25 27.65
N GLY A 97 -12.38 -8.83 27.24
CA GLY A 97 -12.55 -7.62 26.43
C GLY A 97 -12.05 -7.70 24.99
N PHE A 98 -11.69 -8.89 24.48
CA PHE A 98 -11.33 -9.05 23.07
C PHE A 98 -12.56 -8.83 22.17
N ASN A 99 -12.69 -7.63 21.62
CA ASN A 99 -13.63 -7.28 20.55
C ASN A 99 -12.95 -7.57 19.21
N ALA A 100 -13.51 -8.47 18.39
CA ALA A 100 -12.94 -8.87 17.09
C ALA A 100 -12.73 -7.71 16.10
N SER A 101 -13.27 -6.52 16.40
CA SER A 101 -12.97 -5.27 15.74
C SER A 101 -12.85 -4.18 16.79
N VAL A 102 -11.64 -3.89 17.25
CA VAL A 102 -11.39 -2.68 18.03
C VAL A 102 -11.63 -1.50 17.08
N ALA A 103 -12.54 -0.60 17.43
CA ALA A 103 -12.59 0.71 16.76
C ALA A 103 -11.20 1.32 16.92
N GLN A 104 -10.49 1.56 15.81
CA GLN A 104 -9.11 2.06 15.81
C GLN A 104 -9.05 3.55 16.23
N THR A 105 -9.79 3.93 17.25
CA THR A 105 -9.87 5.27 17.80
C THR A 105 -8.76 5.43 18.84
N GLY A 106 -7.52 5.63 18.38
CA GLY A 106 -6.39 5.85 19.29
C GLY A 106 -5.06 5.90 18.58
N ASP A 107 -4.57 4.76 18.10
CA ASP A 107 -3.18 4.65 17.63
C ASP A 107 -3.04 4.64 16.10
N SER A 108 -4.03 4.09 15.38
CA SER A 108 -3.96 3.96 13.92
C SER A 108 -4.18 5.29 13.20
N PHE A 109 -4.94 6.23 13.77
CA PHE A 109 -5.06 7.59 13.24
C PHE A 109 -3.81 8.44 13.51
N ALA A 110 -3.16 8.27 14.67
CA ALA A 110 -1.93 9.01 14.99
C ALA A 110 -0.77 8.62 14.08
N ARG A 111 -0.64 7.34 13.70
CA ARG A 111 0.37 6.88 12.74
C ARG A 111 0.12 7.33 11.30
N LEU A 112 -1.10 7.72 10.96
CA LEU A 112 -1.46 8.28 9.63
C LEU A 112 -1.47 9.82 9.61
N GLY A 113 -1.12 10.51 10.72
CA GLY A 113 -1.43 11.95 10.87
C GLY A 113 -0.53 12.86 11.71
N ALA A 114 0.67 12.49 12.15
CA ALA A 114 1.61 13.43 12.81
C ALA A 114 2.93 13.67 12.04
N PRO A 115 3.24 14.84 11.47
CA PRO A 115 4.57 15.13 10.89
C PRO A 115 5.27 16.34 11.53
N ALA A 116 6.59 16.53 11.45
CA ALA A 116 7.57 16.13 10.42
C ALA A 116 8.46 14.93 10.79
N GLY A 117 8.70 14.01 9.84
CA GLY A 117 9.45 12.77 10.11
C GLY A 117 8.65 11.73 10.90
N ALA A 118 7.32 11.85 10.96
CA ALA A 118 6.45 10.99 11.76
C ALA A 118 5.10 10.60 11.11
N SER A 119 4.70 11.15 9.93
CA SER A 119 3.47 10.69 9.23
C SER A 119 3.42 11.01 7.74
N VAL A 120 2.78 10.10 7.02
CA VAL A 120 2.55 10.10 5.57
C VAL A 120 1.84 11.38 5.08
N SER A 121 0.98 11.99 5.90
CA SER A 121 0.19 13.14 5.45
C SER A 121 1.03 14.39 5.18
N ALA A 122 2.11 14.66 5.93
CA ALA A 122 3.02 15.74 5.49
C ALA A 122 3.96 15.32 4.40
N ASP A 123 4.41 14.06 4.37
CA ASP A 123 5.26 13.62 3.27
C ASP A 123 4.51 13.82 1.94
N VAL A 124 3.20 13.54 1.91
CA VAL A 124 2.31 13.85 0.76
C VAL A 124 2.13 15.35 0.54
N ALA A 125 1.99 16.16 1.59
CA ALA A 125 1.87 17.62 1.44
C ALA A 125 3.16 18.25 0.88
N ALA A 126 4.32 17.77 1.32
CA ALA A 126 5.63 18.15 0.82
C ALA A 126 5.78 17.76 -0.65
N VAL A 127 5.46 16.51 -1.02
CA VAL A 127 5.46 16.04 -2.41
C VAL A 127 4.51 16.86 -3.28
N LYS A 128 3.34 17.25 -2.78
CA LYS A 128 2.43 18.15 -3.49
C LYS A 128 3.04 19.53 -3.73
N GLY A 129 3.75 20.07 -2.74
CA GLY A 129 4.49 21.33 -2.89
C GLY A 129 5.58 21.24 -3.96
N GLU A 130 6.39 20.17 -3.92
CA GLU A 130 7.41 19.89 -4.95
C GLU A 130 6.78 19.73 -6.34
N THR A 131 5.66 19.02 -6.44
CA THR A 131 4.94 18.82 -7.71
C THR A 131 4.41 20.16 -8.27
N ALA A 132 3.94 21.05 -7.40
CA ALA A 132 3.49 22.38 -7.81
C ALA A 132 4.66 23.24 -8.34
N ALA A 133 5.80 23.22 -7.65
CA ALA A 133 7.01 23.91 -8.13
C ALA A 133 7.48 23.36 -9.48
N ILE A 134 7.50 22.03 -9.65
CA ILE A 134 7.85 21.39 -10.93
C ILE A 134 6.89 21.80 -12.05
N LEU A 135 5.59 21.90 -11.75
CA LEU A 135 4.59 22.36 -12.72
C LEU A 135 4.82 23.82 -13.13
N GLU A 136 5.19 24.70 -12.19
CA GLU A 136 5.56 26.08 -12.49
C GLU A 136 6.79 26.14 -13.40
N ASP A 137 7.88 25.44 -13.04
CA ASP A 137 9.10 25.37 -13.85
C ASP A 137 8.81 24.81 -15.25
N THR A 138 7.99 23.76 -15.35
CA THR A 138 7.65 23.12 -16.64
C THR A 138 6.72 24.01 -17.47
N ALA A 139 5.82 24.77 -16.85
CA ALA A 139 5.00 25.75 -17.53
C ALA A 139 5.84 26.93 -18.02
N GLU A 140 6.83 27.38 -17.24
CA GLU A 140 7.83 28.35 -17.68
C GLU A 140 8.64 27.80 -18.85
N ILE A 141 9.13 26.55 -18.80
CA ILE A 141 9.82 25.91 -19.93
C ILE A 141 8.88 25.71 -21.13
N GLY A 142 7.58 25.49 -20.94
CA GLY A 142 6.60 25.33 -22.01
C GLY A 142 6.23 26.66 -22.68
N ALA A 143 6.05 27.72 -21.90
CA ALA A 143 5.91 29.09 -22.38
C ALA A 143 7.22 29.60 -22.99
N ALA A 144 8.35 29.32 -22.33
CA ALA A 144 9.70 29.43 -22.85
C ALA A 144 10.05 28.28 -23.82
N GLY A 145 9.09 27.47 -24.25
CA GLY A 145 9.16 26.62 -25.43
C GLY A 145 8.91 27.48 -26.67
N ALA A 146 8.07 28.51 -26.53
CA ALA A 146 8.15 29.70 -27.39
C ALA A 146 9.51 30.43 -27.21
N GLY A 147 10.12 30.31 -26.03
CA GLY A 147 11.50 30.73 -25.72
C GLY A 147 12.60 29.84 -26.34
N LEU A 148 12.34 28.57 -26.66
CA LEU A 148 13.24 27.67 -27.38
C LEU A 148 13.10 27.85 -28.89
N THR A 149 11.92 28.26 -29.37
CA THR A 149 11.76 28.83 -30.72
C THR A 149 12.30 30.26 -30.84
N ALA A 150 12.52 30.93 -29.70
CA ALA A 150 13.18 32.22 -29.60
C ALA A 150 14.63 32.12 -29.11
N LEU A 151 15.18 30.90 -28.92
CA LEU A 151 16.60 30.68 -29.14
C LEU A 151 16.75 30.85 -30.64
N PRO A 152 17.15 32.04 -31.09
CA PRO A 152 17.44 32.18 -32.48
C PRO A 152 18.63 31.24 -32.68
N TRP A 153 18.90 30.85 -33.90
CA TRP A 153 20.30 30.77 -34.25
C TRP A 153 20.88 32.15 -33.88
N ASN A 154 21.46 32.27 -32.67
CA ASN A 154 21.39 33.54 -31.94
C ASN A 154 22.08 34.64 -32.77
N ALA A 155 21.60 35.88 -32.76
CA ALA A 155 22.14 36.92 -33.67
C ALA A 155 23.66 37.16 -33.48
N ALA A 156 24.23 36.81 -32.31
CA ALA A 156 25.67 36.81 -32.09
C ALA A 156 26.36 35.61 -32.76
N TRP A 157 25.71 34.45 -32.80
CA TRP A 157 26.12 33.28 -33.57
C TRP A 157 26.07 33.53 -35.06
N ASP A 158 25.11 34.31 -35.55
CA ASP A 158 25.11 34.75 -36.95
C ASP A 158 26.34 35.62 -37.24
N ALA A 159 26.67 36.58 -36.36
CA ALA A 159 27.87 37.40 -36.52
C ALA A 159 29.19 36.59 -36.44
N GLU A 160 29.32 35.68 -35.47
CA GLU A 160 30.50 34.82 -35.31
C GLU A 160 30.64 33.83 -36.47
N VAL A 161 29.57 33.10 -36.83
CA VAL A 161 29.58 32.15 -37.95
C VAL A 161 29.79 32.87 -39.28
N GLN A 162 29.17 34.03 -39.51
CA GLN A 162 29.45 34.84 -40.71
C GLN A 162 30.89 35.33 -40.74
N SER A 163 31.46 35.74 -39.59
CA SER A 163 32.87 36.11 -39.50
C SER A 163 33.78 34.92 -39.81
N GLU A 164 33.54 33.76 -39.22
CA GLU A 164 34.32 32.54 -39.47
C GLU A 164 34.19 32.05 -40.91
N CYS A 165 32.98 32.05 -41.48
CA CYS A 165 32.77 31.74 -42.89
C CYS A 165 33.46 32.76 -43.80
N THR A 166 33.47 34.04 -43.44
CA THR A 166 34.17 35.09 -44.18
C THR A 166 35.68 34.91 -44.08
N ASP A 167 36.22 34.61 -42.91
CA ASP A 167 37.63 34.32 -42.69
C ASP A 167 38.07 33.07 -43.47
N ALA A 168 37.26 32.01 -43.44
CA ALA A 168 37.50 30.80 -44.22
C ALA A 168 37.47 31.07 -45.73
N LEU A 169 36.51 31.88 -46.22
CA LEU A 169 36.42 32.25 -47.64
C LEU A 169 37.59 33.13 -48.07
N ASN A 170 37.99 34.09 -47.24
CA ASN A 170 39.15 34.96 -47.46
C ASN A 170 40.46 34.16 -47.46
N ALA A 171 40.59 33.17 -46.57
CA ALA A 171 41.74 32.28 -46.50
C ALA A 171 41.80 31.31 -47.69
N TYR A 172 40.65 30.79 -48.14
CA TYR A 172 40.56 29.97 -49.35
C TYR A 172 40.92 30.77 -50.61
N ALA A 173 40.67 32.09 -50.61
CA ALA A 173 41.01 33.05 -51.67
C ALA A 173 40.56 32.61 -53.09
N PRO A 174 39.27 32.31 -53.29
CA PRO A 174 38.78 31.93 -54.62
C PRO A 174 38.90 33.10 -55.60
N ALA A 175 39.12 32.79 -56.88
CA ALA A 175 39.13 33.81 -57.93
C ALA A 175 37.79 34.57 -57.95
N THR A 176 37.83 35.88 -57.74
CA THR A 176 36.65 36.73 -57.80
C THR A 176 36.23 36.95 -59.25
N GLY A 177 34.95 37.29 -59.48
CA GLY A 177 34.47 37.64 -60.82
C GLY A 177 35.28 38.78 -61.46
N ALA A 178 35.73 39.75 -60.66
CA ALA A 178 36.59 40.84 -61.11
C ALA A 178 37.99 40.36 -61.52
N ALA A 179 38.61 39.46 -60.74
CA ALA A 179 39.91 38.88 -61.09
C ALA A 179 39.83 38.11 -62.42
N LEU A 180 38.77 37.32 -62.59
CA LEU A 180 38.55 36.54 -63.82
C LEU A 180 38.26 37.45 -65.02
N ALA A 181 37.52 38.55 -64.85
CA ALA A 181 37.26 39.52 -65.90
C ALA A 181 38.53 40.26 -66.37
N THR A 182 39.44 40.60 -65.45
CA THR A 182 40.76 41.18 -65.80
C THR A 182 41.58 40.22 -66.64
N VAL A 183 41.65 38.94 -66.22
CA VAL A 183 42.34 37.90 -66.99
C VAL A 183 41.71 37.71 -68.36
N ALA A 184 40.37 37.69 -68.44
CA ALA A 184 39.65 37.62 -69.71
C ALA A 184 39.99 38.80 -70.63
N GLY A 185 40.03 40.04 -70.11
CA GLY A 185 40.39 41.22 -70.90
C GLY A 185 41.84 41.21 -71.41
N TYR A 186 42.79 40.67 -70.62
CA TYR A 186 44.16 40.43 -71.10
C TYR A 186 44.19 39.41 -72.23
N ILE A 187 43.48 38.29 -72.06
CA ILE A 187 43.35 37.25 -73.09
C ILE A 187 42.73 37.83 -74.36
N ASP A 188 41.63 38.58 -74.26
CA ASP A 188 40.96 39.19 -75.40
C ASP A 188 41.90 40.14 -76.17
N THR A 189 42.71 40.91 -75.44
CA THR A 189 43.71 41.82 -76.04
C THR A 189 44.83 41.07 -76.74
N GLU A 190 45.40 40.04 -76.10
CA GLU A 190 46.47 39.23 -76.69
C GLU A 190 45.97 38.43 -77.89
N VAL A 191 44.79 37.83 -77.80
CA VAL A 191 44.13 37.11 -78.90
C VAL A 191 43.92 38.04 -80.09
N GLN A 192 43.44 39.27 -79.85
CA GLN A 192 43.26 40.26 -80.91
C GLN A 192 44.60 40.61 -81.57
N ALA A 193 45.65 40.86 -80.78
CA ALA A 193 46.98 41.17 -81.31
C ALA A 193 47.57 40.01 -82.16
N ILE A 194 47.35 38.76 -81.76
CA ILE A 194 47.77 37.57 -82.52
C ILE A 194 46.99 37.47 -83.83
N LEU A 195 45.67 37.64 -83.80
CA LEU A 195 44.81 37.63 -84.99
C LEU A 195 45.26 38.70 -85.99
N ASP A 196 45.57 39.89 -85.50
CA ASP A 196 46.09 40.98 -86.32
C ASP A 196 47.40 40.55 -86.99
N ILE A 197 48.38 40.01 -86.27
CA ILE A 197 49.64 39.52 -86.86
C ILE A 197 49.41 38.43 -87.93
N VAL A 198 48.55 37.44 -87.65
CA VAL A 198 48.26 36.33 -88.58
C VAL A 198 47.59 36.84 -89.85
N SER A 199 46.67 37.80 -89.75
CA SER A 199 45.99 38.39 -90.91
C SER A 199 46.92 39.18 -91.84
N HIS A 200 48.06 39.67 -91.34
CA HIS A 200 49.08 40.37 -92.13
C HIS A 200 50.15 39.43 -92.72
N ALA A 201 50.14 38.14 -92.36
CA ALA A 201 51.14 37.14 -92.79
C ALA A 201 50.68 36.25 -93.95
N THR A 202 49.44 36.40 -94.41
CA THR A 202 48.81 35.68 -95.55
C THR A 202 48.38 36.65 -96.63
#